data_AF-A0A9Y2ID30-F1
#
_entry.id   AF-A0A9Y2ID30-F1
#
_cell.length_a   1.000
_cell.length_b   1.000
_cell.length_c   1.000
_cell.angle_alpha   90.00
_cell.angle_beta   90.00
_cell.angle_gamma   90.00
#
_symmetry.space_group_name_H-M   'P 1'
#
loop_
_entity.id
_entity.type
_entity.pdbx_description
1 polymer ?
#
loop_
_entity_poly.entity_id
_entity_poly.type
_entity_poly.pdbx_seq_one_letter_code
_entity_poly.pdbx_strand_id
1 'polypeptide(L)'
;MNPTLERWFTEHVPGVRPADVLTALLMATQLGHEVPEDVLDAWGREVVTSRRVIDQSEPEFINQARRHGWSWERIAERLGLPSAEAAEHRQAVLEGELDRTHPQNLPGAWRA
;
A
#
# COMPACT_ATOMS: atom_id res chain seq x y z
N MET A 1 -5.76 8.93 10.63
CA MET A 1 -5.95 7.58 11.18
C MET A 1 -7.43 7.41 11.50
N ASN A 2 -8.04 6.27 11.16
CA ASN A 2 -9.44 6.00 11.46
C ASN A 2 -9.70 6.02 12.99
N PRO A 3 -10.68 6.80 13.50
CA PRO A 3 -10.94 6.90 14.95
C PRO A 3 -11.30 5.59 15.66
N THR A 4 -11.90 4.63 14.95
CA THR A 4 -12.22 3.31 15.49
C THR A 4 -10.94 2.51 15.78
N LEU A 5 -9.97 2.55 14.85
CA LEU A 5 -8.69 1.86 15.01
C LEU A 5 -7.85 2.50 16.12
N GLU A 6 -7.81 3.83 16.18
CA GLU A 6 -7.09 4.57 17.22
C GLU A 6 -7.57 4.22 18.63
N ARG A 7 -8.89 4.14 18.81
CA ARG A 7 -9.50 3.75 20.08
C ARG A 7 -9.12 2.32 20.46
N TRP A 8 -9.30 1.38 19.53
CA TRP A 8 -9.02 -0.03 19.79
C TRP A 8 -7.56 -0.28 20.18
N PHE A 9 -6.59 0.35 19.49
CA PHE A 9 -5.18 0.23 19.84
C PHE A 9 -4.86 0.75 21.24
N THR A 10 -5.46 1.89 21.61
CA THR A 10 -5.26 2.50 22.93
C THR A 10 -5.74 1.58 24.05
N GLU A 11 -6.82 0.84 23.81
CA GLU A 11 -7.47 -0.01 24.80
C GLU A 11 -6.88 -1.44 24.87
N HIS A 12 -6.48 -2.02 23.74
CA HIS A 12 -6.20 -3.47 23.65
C HIS A 12 -4.75 -3.81 23.30
N VAL A 13 -3.97 -2.85 22.80
CA VAL A 13 -2.58 -3.07 22.37
C VAL A 13 -1.63 -1.99 22.94
N PRO A 14 -1.53 -1.87 24.28
CA PRO A 14 -0.78 -0.80 24.92
C PRO A 14 0.72 -0.86 24.55
N GLY A 15 1.28 0.28 24.17
CA GLY A 15 2.69 0.42 23.78
C GLY A 15 2.94 0.34 22.27
N VAL A 16 1.97 -0.10 21.48
CA VAL A 16 2.02 -0.01 20.02
C VAL A 16 1.58 1.39 19.61
N ARG A 17 2.56 2.24 19.25
CA ARG A 17 2.30 3.49 18.50
C ARG A 17 2.70 3.23 17.06
N PRO A 18 1.77 2.86 16.17
CA PRO A 18 2.15 2.49 14.84
C PRO A 18 2.59 3.73 14.06
N ALA A 19 3.74 3.65 13.40
CA ALA A 19 3.99 4.48 12.22
C ALA A 19 3.06 4.06 11.05
N ASP A 20 2.53 2.82 11.09
CA ASP A 20 1.62 2.24 10.11
C ASP A 20 0.55 1.35 10.80
N VAL A 21 -0.71 1.73 10.65
CA VAL A 21 -1.90 1.05 11.19
C VAL A 21 -2.02 -0.40 10.73
N LEU A 22 -1.68 -0.72 9.48
CA LEU A 22 -1.82 -2.06 8.92
C LEU A 22 -0.85 -3.03 9.58
N THR A 23 0.37 -2.57 9.86
CA THR A 23 1.39 -3.36 10.55
C THR A 23 0.95 -3.70 11.97
N ALA A 24 0.35 -2.75 12.67
CA ALA A 24 -0.10 -2.97 14.04
C ALA A 24 -1.32 -3.93 14.13
N LEU A 25 -2.27 -3.87 13.18
CA LEU A 25 -3.37 -4.83 13.09
C LEU A 25 -2.86 -6.25 12.76
N LEU A 26 -1.88 -6.35 11.86
CA LEU A 26 -1.22 -7.62 11.57
C LEU A 26 -0.56 -8.21 12.82
N MET A 27 0.23 -7.43 13.55
CA MET A 27 0.88 -7.91 14.78
C MET A 27 -0.14 -8.33 15.84
N ALA A 28 -1.20 -7.54 16.05
CA ALA A 28 -2.21 -7.86 17.05
C ALA A 28 -2.92 -9.19 16.74
N THR A 29 -3.25 -9.46 15.48
CA THR A 29 -3.85 -10.76 15.10
C THR A 29 -2.87 -11.93 15.25
N GLN A 30 -1.59 -11.74 14.91
CA GLN A 30 -0.55 -12.77 15.12
C GLN A 30 -0.31 -13.09 16.61
N LEU A 31 -0.54 -12.12 17.50
CA LEU A 31 -0.48 -12.29 18.95
C LEU A 31 -1.77 -12.88 19.55
N GLY A 32 -2.78 -13.18 18.71
CA GLY A 32 -4.02 -13.82 19.13
C GLY A 32 -5.08 -12.87 19.67
N HIS A 33 -4.96 -11.55 19.43
CA HIS A 33 -6.03 -10.61 19.78
C HIS A 33 -7.25 -10.83 18.87
N GLU A 34 -8.41 -10.97 19.50
CA GLU A 34 -9.69 -10.98 18.78
C GLU A 34 -9.98 -9.59 18.23
N VAL A 35 -10.35 -9.53 16.95
CA VAL A 35 -10.64 -8.28 16.23
C VAL A 35 -12.15 -8.14 16.09
N PRO A 36 -12.77 -7.15 16.74
CA PRO A 36 -14.19 -6.86 16.59
C PRO A 36 -14.59 -6.55 15.14
N GLU A 37 -15.84 -6.79 14.78
CA GLU A 37 -16.35 -6.62 13.41
C GLU A 37 -16.17 -5.18 12.87
N ASP A 38 -16.40 -4.17 13.70
CA ASP A 38 -16.22 -2.76 13.34
C ASP A 38 -14.74 -2.39 13.13
N VAL A 39 -13.83 -3.02 13.87
CA VAL A 39 -12.38 -2.89 13.68
C VAL A 39 -11.95 -3.61 12.40
N LEU A 40 -12.52 -4.78 12.09
CA LEU A 40 -12.26 -5.51 10.85
C LEU A 40 -12.73 -4.70 9.62
N ASP A 41 -13.90 -4.09 9.69
CA ASP A 41 -14.41 -3.18 8.66
C ASP A 41 -13.50 -1.98 8.46
N ALA A 42 -13.07 -1.35 9.55
CA ALA A 42 -12.14 -0.24 9.51
C ALA A 42 -10.78 -0.65 8.92
N TRP A 43 -10.27 -1.83 9.28
CA TRP A 43 -9.05 -2.40 8.72
C TRP A 43 -9.16 -2.61 7.20
N GLY A 44 -10.28 -3.18 6.74
CA GLY A 44 -10.53 -3.40 5.31
C GLY A 44 -10.47 -2.10 4.51
N ARG A 45 -11.01 -1.00 5.03
CA ARG A 45 -10.93 0.33 4.39
C ARG A 45 -9.51 0.87 4.29
N GLU A 46 -8.69 0.66 5.33
CA GLU A 46 -7.28 1.03 5.30
C GLU A 46 -6.50 0.19 4.27
N VAL A 47 -6.77 -1.12 4.18
CA VAL A 47 -6.16 -1.98 3.16
C VAL A 47 -6.49 -1.49 1.76
N VAL A 48 -7.77 -1.16 1.48
CA VAL A 48 -8.19 -0.63 0.18
C VAL A 48 -7.50 0.71 -0.13
N THR A 49 -7.38 1.59 0.85
CA THR A 49 -6.74 2.90 0.69
C THR A 49 -5.25 2.75 0.42
N SER A 50 -4.55 1.92 1.19
CA SER A 50 -3.12 1.65 1.00
C SER A 50 -2.84 0.96 -0.34
N ARG A 51 -3.67 0.00 -0.77
CA ARG A 51 -3.57 -0.60 -2.11
C ARG A 51 -3.67 0.45 -3.19
N ARG A 52 -4.67 1.33 -3.14
CA ARG A 52 -4.79 2.43 -4.11
C ARG A 52 -3.54 3.30 -4.17
N VAL A 53 -2.99 3.67 -3.02
CA VAL A 53 -1.77 4.50 -2.96
C VAL A 53 -0.59 3.77 -3.59
N ILE A 54 -0.41 2.48 -3.29
CA ILE A 54 0.67 1.66 -3.86
C ILE A 54 0.48 1.48 -5.37
N ASP A 55 -0.71 1.09 -5.80
CA ASP A 55 -1.04 0.84 -7.21
C ASP A 55 -0.83 2.10 -8.07
N GLN A 56 -0.97 3.30 -7.49
CA GLN A 56 -0.69 4.57 -8.17
C GLN A 56 0.78 4.99 -8.07
N SER A 57 1.43 4.75 -6.93
CA SER A 57 2.80 5.22 -6.67
C SER A 57 3.85 4.36 -7.34
N GLU A 58 3.67 3.04 -7.36
CA GLU A 58 4.61 2.09 -7.95
C GLU A 58 4.83 2.31 -9.47
N PRO A 59 3.80 2.46 -10.33
CA PRO A 59 4.03 2.72 -11.75
C PRO A 59 4.65 4.10 -12.00
N GLU A 60 4.28 5.14 -11.23
CA GLU A 60 4.93 6.44 -11.35
C GLU A 60 6.40 6.38 -10.92
N PHE A 61 6.72 5.63 -9.87
CA PHE A 61 8.10 5.38 -9.48
C PHE A 61 8.89 4.70 -10.60
N ILE A 62 8.34 3.65 -11.21
CA ILE A 62 8.97 2.95 -12.35
C ILE A 62 9.18 3.93 -13.51
N ASN A 63 8.16 4.71 -13.88
CA ASN A 63 8.25 5.71 -14.93
C ASN A 63 9.36 6.73 -14.69
N GLN A 64 9.47 7.27 -13.47
CA GLN A 64 10.54 8.20 -13.12
C GLN A 64 11.91 7.52 -13.13
N ALA A 65 12.04 6.31 -12.58
CA ALA A 65 13.29 5.56 -12.61
C ALA A 65 13.77 5.32 -14.05
N ARG A 66 12.85 4.96 -14.95
CA ARG A 66 13.14 4.79 -16.39
C ARG A 66 13.56 6.11 -17.04
N ARG A 67 12.90 7.24 -16.75
CA ARG A 67 13.32 8.58 -17.21
C ARG A 67 14.71 8.97 -16.72
N HIS A 68 15.12 8.50 -15.55
CA HIS A 68 16.47 8.68 -14.99
C HIS A 68 17.48 7.65 -15.49
N GLY A 69 17.13 6.82 -16.48
CA GLY A 69 18.03 5.85 -17.10
C GLY A 69 18.32 4.62 -16.24
N TRP A 70 17.50 4.32 -15.24
CA TRP A 70 17.68 3.10 -14.46
C TRP A 70 17.38 1.86 -15.32
N SER A 71 18.24 0.84 -15.18
CA SER A 71 17.98 -0.47 -15.77
C SER A 71 16.85 -1.19 -15.03
N TRP A 72 16.25 -2.18 -15.69
CA TRP A 72 15.19 -2.97 -15.09
C TRP A 72 15.68 -3.80 -13.91
N GLU A 73 16.92 -4.27 -13.93
CA GLU A 73 17.54 -5.00 -12.82
C GLU A 73 17.62 -4.12 -11.57
N ARG A 74 18.02 -2.86 -11.73
CA ARG A 74 18.07 -1.90 -10.61
C ARG A 74 16.68 -1.58 -10.07
N ILE A 75 15.69 -1.45 -10.95
CA ILE A 75 14.30 -1.23 -10.55
C ILE A 75 13.78 -2.44 -9.77
N ALA A 76 14.05 -3.65 -10.25
CA ALA A 76 13.67 -4.89 -9.59
C ALA A 76 14.28 -4.99 -8.19
N GLU A 77 15.58 -4.74 -8.05
CA GLU A 77 16.27 -4.70 -6.76
C GLU A 77 15.60 -3.69 -5.81
N ARG A 78 15.28 -2.49 -6.30
CA ARG A 78 14.71 -1.44 -5.45
C ARG A 78 13.28 -1.75 -4.99
N LEU A 79 12.51 -2.47 -5.81
CA LEU A 79 11.14 -2.89 -5.50
C LEU A 79 11.09 -4.27 -4.82
N GLY A 80 12.23 -4.94 -4.60
CA GLY A 80 12.26 -6.28 -4.03
C GLY A 80 11.68 -7.36 -4.97
N LEU A 81 11.72 -7.13 -6.28
CA LEU A 81 11.26 -8.07 -7.30
C LEU A 81 12.39 -9.02 -7.70
N PRO A 82 12.06 -10.27 -8.09
CA PRO A 82 13.06 -11.32 -8.29
C PRO A 82 13.90 -11.17 -9.57
N SER A 83 13.45 -10.40 -10.57
CA SER A 83 14.18 -10.20 -11.82
C SER A 83 13.75 -8.93 -12.57
N ALA A 84 14.54 -8.55 -13.58
CA ALA A 84 14.20 -7.47 -14.50
C ALA A 84 12.87 -7.71 -15.23
N GLU A 85 12.64 -8.94 -15.71
CA GLU A 85 11.38 -9.34 -16.36
C GLU A 85 10.20 -9.23 -15.40
N ALA A 86 10.39 -9.55 -14.11
CA ALA A 86 9.36 -9.37 -13.10
C ALA A 86 9.00 -7.89 -12.89
N ALA A 87 9.98 -6.99 -12.95
CA ALA A 87 9.73 -5.54 -12.88
C ALA A 87 9.00 -4.99 -14.11
N GLU A 88 9.39 -5.42 -15.31
CA GLU A 88 8.70 -5.03 -16.54
C GLU A 88 7.26 -5.56 -16.57
N HIS A 89 7.06 -6.83 -16.21
CA HIS A 89 5.73 -7.42 -16.11
C HIS A 89 4.86 -6.72 -15.06
N ARG A 90 5.44 -6.37 -13.89
CA ARG A 90 4.74 -5.66 -12.83
C ARG A 90 4.21 -4.30 -13.28
N GLN A 91 5.00 -3.54 -14.05
CA GLN A 91 4.51 -2.28 -14.65
C GLN A 91 3.28 -2.52 -15.53
N ALA A 92 3.34 -3.48 -16.45
CA ALA A 92 2.23 -3.76 -17.36
C ALA A 92 0.95 -4.22 -16.63
N VAL A 93 1.10 -5.01 -15.56
CA VAL A 93 -0.03 -5.44 -14.72
C VAL A 93 -0.66 -4.24 -14.02
N LEU A 94 0.14 -3.38 -13.40
CA LEU A 94 -0.33 -2.21 -12.66
C LEU A 94 -1.07 -1.21 -13.54
N GLU A 95 -0.57 -0.95 -14.76
CA GLU A 95 -1.26 -0.10 -15.73
C GLU A 95 -2.64 -0.66 -16.09
N GLY A 96 -2.73 -1.97 -16.36
CA GLY A 96 -4.02 -2.62 -16.63
C GLY A 96 -4.95 -2.73 -15.42
N GLU A 97 -4.41 -2.77 -14.20
CA GLU A 97 -5.19 -2.75 -12.96
C GLU A 97 -5.75 -1.37 -12.67
N LEU A 98 -4.96 -0.31 -12.83
CA LEU A 98 -5.41 1.08 -12.66
C LEU A 98 -6.57 1.43 -13.60
N ASP A 99 -6.49 1.00 -14.86
CA ASP A 99 -7.58 1.18 -15.84
C ASP A 99 -8.88 0.49 -15.41
N ARG A 100 -8.77 -0.68 -14.77
CA ARG A 100 -9.93 -1.48 -14.31
C ARG A 100 -10.52 -0.98 -12.99
N THR A 101 -9.70 -0.59 -12.03
CA THR A 101 -10.15 -0.30 -10.66
C THR A 101 -10.35 1.19 -10.41
N HIS A 102 -9.66 2.06 -11.16
CA HIS A 102 -9.58 3.50 -10.88
C HIS A 102 -9.69 4.40 -12.13
N PRO A 103 -10.69 4.22 -13.03
CA PRO A 103 -10.79 5.00 -14.28
C PRO A 103 -10.99 6.51 -14.08
N GLN A 104 -11.31 6.97 -12.86
CA GLN A 104 -11.63 8.38 -12.55
C GLN A 104 -10.70 9.01 -11.49
N ASN A 105 -9.68 8.28 -11.02
CA ASN A 105 -8.87 8.68 -9.86
C ASN A 105 -7.37 8.65 -10.16
N LEU A 106 -6.94 9.02 -11.37
CA LEU A 106 -5.57 9.52 -11.52
C LEU A 106 -5.43 10.68 -10.53
N PRO A 107 -4.46 10.64 -9.60
CA PRO A 107 -4.22 11.78 -8.72
C PRO A 107 -3.91 12.97 -9.62
N GLY A 108 -4.91 13.82 -9.86
CA GLY A 108 -4.72 15.08 -10.53
C GLY A 108 -3.60 15.78 -9.79
N ALA A 109 -2.56 16.20 -10.52
CA ALA A 109 -1.43 16.91 -9.96
C ALA A 109 -1.95 17.90 -8.92
N TRP A 110 -1.42 17.83 -7.68
CA TRP A 110 -1.65 18.86 -6.70
C TRP A 110 -1.26 20.17 -7.37
N ARG A 111 -2.26 20.96 -7.80
CA ARG A 111 -2.00 22.31 -8.29
C ARG A 111 -1.56 23.07 -7.04
N ALA A 112 -0.30 23.52 -7.08
CA ALA A 112 0.31 24.40 -6.10
C ALA A 112 -0.54 25.66 -5.87
#